data_AF-A0A7T8HLK6-F1
#
_entry.id   AF-A0A7T8HLK6-F1
#
_cell.length_a   1.000
_cell.length_b   1.000
_cell.length_c   1.000
_cell.angle_alpha   90.00
_cell.angle_beta   90.00
_cell.angle_gamma   90.00
#
_symmetry.space_group_name_H-M   'P 1'
#
loop_
_entity.id
_entity.type
_entity.pdbx_description
1 polymer ?
#
loop_
_entity_poly.entity_id
_entity_poly.type
_entity_poly.pdbx_seq_one_letter_code
_entity_poly.pdbx_strand_id
1 'polypeptide(L)'
;MEEYGNVCVLPDTTTDHRPVLAEVNIKGRSPSRPVTIRRRNFKAIKRHALENALEQWKWDDIYDIKEVDAVLDFIVAGITMSLDKVAPVRAITVRKNTNLYLSKATLRLIDQRNRALGRREYKVLRNQAAAGVRKDKLLSNLNAIKKANGDSKALWNLANRAMGKTKATPLPLSLTINGIDDTCDDKGAADALNSFYIKK
;
A
#
# COMPACT_ATOMS: atom_id res chain seq x y z
N MET A 1 25.63 29.85 9.31
CA MET A 1 25.68 29.67 10.77
C MET A 1 24.89 28.39 11.05
N GLU A 2 25.59 27.28 11.21
CA GLU A 2 24.99 25.94 11.40
C GLU A 2 24.36 25.87 12.79
N GLU A 3 23.05 25.67 12.85
CA GLU A 3 22.31 25.43 14.10
C GLU A 3 22.53 23.96 14.52
N TYR A 4 23.46 23.72 15.46
CA TYR A 4 23.65 22.39 16.05
C TYR A 4 22.49 22.06 17.00
N GLY A 5 21.71 21.03 16.65
CA GLY A 5 20.75 20.41 17.55
C GLY A 5 21.45 19.64 18.67
N ASN A 6 20.83 19.56 19.85
CA ASN A 6 21.39 18.82 20.98
C ASN A 6 21.24 17.31 20.75
N VAL A 7 22.30 16.54 20.94
CA VAL A 7 22.29 15.07 20.79
C VAL A 7 22.84 14.44 22.07
N CYS A 8 22.06 13.55 22.69
CA CYS A 8 22.49 12.82 23.88
C CYS A 8 22.17 11.32 23.77
N VAL A 9 23.04 10.49 24.36
CA VAL A 9 22.83 9.03 24.45
C VAL A 9 22.12 8.74 25.76
N LEU A 10 20.98 8.07 25.71
CA LEU A 10 20.19 7.74 26.89
C LEU A 10 20.82 6.54 27.62
N PRO A 11 21.00 6.62 28.95
CA PRO A 11 21.69 5.59 29.73
C PRO A 11 20.84 4.34 29.98
N ASP A 12 19.51 4.45 29.87
CA ASP A 12 18.59 3.39 30.30
C ASP A 12 18.11 2.56 29.11
N THR A 13 18.51 1.29 29.09
CA THR A 13 18.11 0.33 28.05
C THR A 13 18.19 -1.10 28.61
N THR A 14 17.22 -1.93 28.22
CA THR A 14 17.18 -3.36 28.52
C THR A 14 17.86 -4.21 27.43
N THR A 15 18.59 -3.56 26.50
CA THR A 15 19.32 -4.17 25.39
C THR A 15 20.78 -3.70 25.38
N ASP A 16 21.61 -4.35 24.58
CA ASP A 16 23.00 -4.00 24.32
C ASP A 16 23.18 -2.68 23.53
N HIS A 17 22.09 -2.12 23.00
CA HIS A 17 22.09 -0.85 22.28
C HIS A 17 21.58 0.31 23.15
N ARG A 18 22.28 1.46 23.10
CA ARG A 18 21.86 2.69 23.77
C ARG A 18 21.07 3.60 22.83
N PRO A 19 19.85 4.02 23.20
CA PRO A 19 19.08 4.97 22.39
C PRO A 19 19.80 6.32 22.30
N VAL A 20 19.75 6.95 21.13
CA VAL A 20 20.27 8.30 20.92
C VAL A 20 19.09 9.25 20.74
N LEU A 21 18.98 10.26 21.60
CA LEU A 21 18.01 11.33 21.52
C LEU A 21 18.66 12.53 20.82
N ALA A 22 18.00 13.04 19.78
CA ALA A 22 18.43 14.25 19.08
C ALA A 22 17.28 15.25 19.03
N GLU A 23 17.51 16.45 19.55
CA GLU A 23 16.60 17.58 19.46
C GLU A 23 16.95 18.42 18.24
N VAL A 24 16.01 18.45 17.28
CA VAL A 24 16.15 19.23 16.06
C VAL A 24 15.10 20.34 16.05
N ASN A 25 15.56 21.57 15.79
CA ASN A 25 14.68 22.73 15.75
C ASN A 25 13.99 22.80 14.39
N ILE A 26 12.77 22.24 14.29
CA ILE A 26 12.02 22.18 13.03
C ILE A 26 11.29 23.50 12.83
N LYS A 27 11.88 24.42 12.05
CA LYS A 27 11.16 25.62 11.56
C LYS A 27 9.95 25.18 10.73
N GLY A 28 8.85 25.94 10.86
CA GLY A 28 7.47 25.67 10.42
C GLY A 28 7.26 24.70 9.25
N ARG A 29 6.25 23.84 9.39
CA ARG A 29 5.88 22.77 8.45
C ARG A 29 5.52 23.34 7.07
N SER A 30 6.49 23.44 6.17
CA SER A 30 6.24 23.69 4.75
C SER A 30 5.37 22.57 4.17
N PRO A 31 4.47 22.83 3.19
CA PRO A 31 3.67 21.79 2.57
C PRO A 31 4.60 20.69 2.05
N SER A 32 4.45 19.48 2.61
CA SER A 32 5.39 18.39 2.31
C SER A 32 5.26 18.05 0.83
N ARG A 33 6.29 18.40 0.06
CA ARG A 33 6.39 17.99 -1.34
C ARG A 33 6.28 16.46 -1.42
N PRO A 34 5.70 15.91 -2.48
CA PRO A 34 5.66 14.46 -2.68
C PRO A 34 7.08 13.90 -2.54
N VAL A 35 7.25 12.90 -1.68
CA VAL A 35 8.56 12.29 -1.46
C VAL A 35 8.74 11.23 -2.54
N THR A 36 9.72 11.43 -3.41
CA THR A 36 10.13 10.39 -4.36
C THR A 36 11.07 9.45 -3.65
N ILE A 37 10.68 8.18 -3.52
CA ILE A 37 11.55 7.12 -3.02
C ILE A 37 11.95 6.20 -4.17
N ARG A 38 13.20 5.75 -4.17
CA ARG A 38 13.69 4.74 -5.11
C ARG A 38 13.64 3.38 -4.44
N ARG A 39 12.96 2.41 -5.03
CA ARG A 39 12.92 1.04 -4.51
C ARG A 39 12.82 0.00 -5.61
N ARG A 40 13.30 -1.21 -5.32
CA ARG A 40 12.98 -2.42 -6.10
C ARG A 40 11.65 -3.01 -5.62
N ASN A 41 10.89 -3.60 -6.53
CA ASN A 41 9.66 -4.30 -6.17
C ASN A 41 9.91 -5.80 -6.04
N PHE A 42 10.43 -6.22 -4.88
CA PHE A 42 10.72 -7.64 -4.62
C PHE A 42 9.47 -8.52 -4.59
N LYS A 43 8.30 -7.96 -4.26
CA LYS A 43 7.04 -8.72 -4.17
C LYS A 43 6.54 -9.25 -5.52
N ALA A 44 6.94 -8.60 -6.61
CA ALA A 44 6.51 -8.98 -7.96
C ALA A 44 7.53 -9.89 -8.69
N ILE A 45 8.62 -10.27 -8.04
CA ILE A 45 9.63 -11.14 -8.64
C ILE A 45 9.04 -12.53 -8.84
N LYS A 46 9.10 -13.05 -10.07
CA LYS A 46 8.83 -14.45 -10.36
C LYS A 46 10.11 -15.25 -10.14
N ARG A 47 10.03 -16.33 -9.37
CA ARG A 47 11.18 -17.19 -9.02
C ARG A 47 12.01 -17.60 -10.25
N HIS A 48 11.37 -18.22 -11.25
CA HIS A 48 12.02 -18.67 -12.48
C HIS A 48 12.72 -17.52 -13.25
N ALA A 49 12.17 -16.31 -13.20
CA ALA A 49 12.81 -15.17 -13.87
C ALA A 49 14.12 -14.77 -13.18
N LEU A 50 14.15 -14.85 -11.84
CA LEU A 50 15.36 -14.59 -11.05
C LEU A 50 16.40 -15.70 -11.23
N GLU A 51 15.99 -16.96 -11.20
CA GLU A 51 16.88 -18.12 -11.43
C GLU A 51 17.58 -17.99 -12.80
N ASN A 52 16.82 -17.78 -13.88
CA ASN A 52 17.40 -17.54 -15.21
C ASN A 52 18.34 -16.33 -15.26
N ALA A 53 18.04 -15.26 -14.51
CA ALA A 53 18.87 -14.07 -14.49
C ALA A 53 20.17 -14.28 -13.71
N LEU A 54 20.16 -15.16 -12.70
CA LEU A 54 21.36 -15.57 -11.96
C LEU A 54 22.22 -16.51 -12.80
N GLU A 55 21.63 -17.48 -13.50
CA GLU A 55 22.35 -18.42 -14.37
C GLU A 55 23.13 -17.73 -15.52
N GLN A 56 22.69 -16.55 -15.94
CA GLN A 56 23.39 -15.76 -16.97
C GLN A 56 24.70 -15.13 -16.48
N TRP A 57 24.93 -15.05 -15.17
CA TRP A 57 26.19 -14.56 -14.62
C TRP A 57 27.23 -15.67 -14.60
N LYS A 58 28.46 -15.38 -15.00
CA LYS A 58 29.55 -16.36 -15.08
C LYS A 58 30.13 -16.64 -13.70
N TRP A 59 29.40 -17.37 -12.87
CA TRP A 59 29.82 -17.64 -11.48
C TRP A 59 31.17 -18.33 -11.38
N ASP A 60 31.58 -19.10 -12.40
CA ASP A 60 32.87 -19.81 -12.43
C ASP A 60 34.07 -18.87 -12.33
N ASP A 61 33.95 -17.62 -12.77
CA ASP A 61 35.03 -16.62 -12.69
C ASP A 61 35.44 -16.34 -11.22
N ILE A 62 34.60 -16.71 -10.23
CA ILE A 62 34.90 -16.55 -8.81
C ILE A 62 36.14 -17.33 -8.37
N TYR A 63 36.42 -18.48 -9.00
CA TYR A 63 37.51 -19.37 -8.62
C TYR A 63 38.89 -18.80 -8.98
N ASP A 64 38.93 -17.83 -9.90
CA ASP A 64 40.16 -17.18 -10.35
C ASP A 64 40.52 -15.94 -9.49
N ILE A 65 39.62 -15.50 -8.61
CA ILE A 65 39.80 -14.30 -7.79
C ILE A 65 40.51 -14.67 -6.49
N LYS A 66 41.70 -14.07 -6.28
CA LYS A 66 42.53 -14.33 -5.09
C LYS A 66 42.24 -13.42 -3.90
N GLU A 67 41.74 -12.23 -4.17
CA GLU A 67 41.46 -11.21 -3.14
C GLU A 67 40.04 -11.36 -2.61
N VAL A 68 39.90 -11.42 -1.28
CA VAL A 68 38.62 -11.67 -0.61
C VAL A 68 37.60 -10.55 -0.87
N ASP A 69 38.05 -9.30 -0.81
CA ASP A 69 37.18 -8.15 -1.07
C ASP A 69 36.69 -8.14 -2.54
N ALA A 70 37.55 -8.55 -3.47
CA ALA A 70 37.18 -8.67 -4.88
C ALA A 70 36.17 -9.80 -5.14
N VAL A 71 36.22 -10.89 -4.36
CA VAL A 71 35.19 -11.95 -4.39
C VAL A 71 33.84 -11.40 -3.93
N LEU A 72 33.83 -10.61 -2.85
CA LEU A 72 32.60 -9.99 -2.36
C LEU A 72 31.99 -9.06 -3.41
N ASP A 73 32.81 -8.19 -4.00
CA ASP A 73 32.38 -7.26 -5.06
C ASP A 73 31.82 -8.02 -6.27
N PHE A 74 32.47 -9.13 -6.66
CA PHE A 74 32.01 -9.98 -7.76
C PHE A 74 30.62 -10.59 -7.47
N ILE A 75 30.42 -11.15 -6.28
CA ILE A 75 29.13 -11.74 -5.88
C ILE A 75 28.04 -10.66 -5.84
N VAL A 76 28.34 -9.53 -5.20
CA VAL A 76 27.40 -8.40 -5.10
C VAL A 76 27.04 -7.86 -6.47
N ALA A 77 27.99 -7.77 -7.40
CA ALA A 77 27.76 -7.35 -8.77
C ALA A 77 26.82 -8.31 -9.51
N GLY A 78 27.09 -9.63 -9.45
CA GLY A 78 26.26 -10.64 -10.08
C GLY A 78 24.81 -10.60 -9.58
N ILE A 79 24.61 -10.59 -8.25
CA ILE A 79 23.29 -10.47 -7.64
C ILE A 79 22.60 -9.16 -8.04
N THR A 80 23.31 -8.05 -7.99
CA THR A 80 22.75 -6.73 -8.33
C THR A 80 22.31 -6.66 -9.78
N MET A 81 23.12 -7.17 -10.72
CA MET A 81 22.78 -7.21 -12.14
C MET A 81 21.59 -8.13 -12.44
N SER A 82 21.53 -9.31 -11.81
CA SER A 82 20.36 -10.19 -11.93
C SER A 82 19.10 -9.51 -11.38
N LEU A 83 19.20 -8.82 -10.24
CA LEU A 83 18.10 -8.04 -9.67
C LEU A 83 17.70 -6.84 -10.53
N ASP A 84 18.62 -6.18 -11.22
CA ASP A 84 18.30 -5.08 -12.14
C ASP A 84 17.50 -5.54 -13.37
N LYS A 85 17.76 -6.76 -13.84
CA LYS A 85 16.97 -7.37 -14.93
C LYS A 85 15.53 -7.67 -14.50
N VAL A 86 15.34 -8.28 -13.32
CA VAL A 86 14.02 -8.80 -12.91
C VAL A 86 13.20 -7.84 -12.03
N ALA A 87 13.87 -6.97 -11.29
CA ALA A 87 13.30 -6.00 -10.37
C ALA A 87 14.10 -4.69 -10.38
N PRO A 88 14.06 -3.93 -11.49
CA PRO A 88 14.80 -2.69 -11.62
C PRO A 88 14.39 -1.69 -10.54
N VAL A 89 15.34 -0.84 -10.13
CA VAL A 89 15.06 0.26 -9.20
C VAL A 89 14.12 1.26 -9.88
N ARG A 90 12.92 1.43 -9.32
CA ARG A 90 11.94 2.38 -9.83
C ARG A 90 11.76 3.53 -8.84
N ALA A 91 11.70 4.74 -9.37
CA ALA A 91 11.25 5.89 -8.61
C ALA A 91 9.73 5.79 -8.43
N ILE A 92 9.28 5.84 -7.19
CA ILE A 92 7.86 5.97 -6.86
C ILE A 92 7.66 7.26 -6.07
N THR A 93 6.79 8.11 -6.59
CA THR A 93 6.36 9.30 -5.87
C THR A 93 5.33 8.89 -4.83
N VAL A 94 5.73 8.86 -3.56
CA VAL A 94 4.80 8.69 -2.44
C VAL A 94 4.07 10.00 -2.27
N ARG A 95 2.89 10.07 -2.90
CA ARG A 95 1.91 11.09 -2.55
C ARG A 95 1.45 10.77 -1.13
N LYS A 96 1.46 11.74 -0.21
CA LYS A 96 0.66 11.62 1.01
C LYS A 96 -0.75 11.34 0.53
N ASN A 97 -1.22 10.13 0.82
CA ASN A 97 -2.49 9.65 0.33
C ASN A 97 -3.57 10.43 1.08
N THR A 98 -3.92 11.62 0.58
CA THR A 98 -5.13 12.31 0.99
C THR A 98 -6.32 11.63 0.30
N ASN A 99 -6.42 10.30 0.42
CA ASN A 99 -7.69 9.59 0.27
C ASN A 99 -8.55 9.79 1.52
N LEU A 100 -8.56 11.03 1.99
CA LEU A 100 -9.50 11.48 2.96
C LEU A 100 -10.64 11.99 2.09
N TYR A 101 -11.61 11.11 1.85
CA TYR A 101 -12.97 11.51 1.53
C TYR A 101 -13.50 12.58 2.51
N LEU A 102 -12.79 12.81 3.63
CA LEU A 102 -13.01 13.84 4.62
C LEU A 102 -12.76 15.25 4.09
N SER A 103 -13.76 16.09 4.30
CA SER A 103 -13.71 17.53 4.11
C SER A 103 -12.76 18.20 5.11
N LYS A 104 -12.29 19.41 4.77
CA LYS A 104 -11.50 20.25 5.68
C LYS A 104 -12.21 20.48 7.02
N ALA A 105 -13.54 20.58 7.02
CA ALA A 105 -14.34 20.76 8.22
C ALA A 105 -14.26 19.53 9.15
N THR A 106 -14.41 18.32 8.60
CA THR A 106 -14.28 17.08 9.37
C THR A 106 -12.86 16.89 9.89
N LEU A 107 -11.83 17.26 9.11
CA LEU A 107 -10.44 17.22 9.58
C LEU A 107 -10.20 18.15 10.77
N ARG A 108 -10.82 19.33 10.79
CA ARG A 108 -10.75 20.25 11.95
C ARG A 108 -11.44 19.65 13.18
N LEU A 109 -12.59 18.99 13.03
CA LEU A 109 -13.27 18.30 14.13
C LEU A 109 -12.43 17.16 14.71
N ILE A 110 -11.74 16.40 13.85
CA ILE A 110 -10.81 15.34 14.29
C ILE A 110 -9.64 15.94 15.07
N ASP A 111 -9.08 17.06 14.61
CA ASP A 111 -7.99 17.75 15.31
C ASP A 111 -8.45 18.29 16.67
N GLN A 112 -9.60 18.96 16.75
CA GLN A 112 -10.18 19.43 18.01
C GLN A 112 -10.44 18.28 18.99
N ARG A 113 -11.01 17.16 18.50
CA ARG A 113 -11.20 15.94 19.29
C ARG A 113 -9.88 15.43 19.86
N ASN A 114 -8.82 15.37 19.06
CA ASN A 114 -7.51 14.87 19.50
C ASN A 114 -6.90 15.77 20.58
N ARG A 115 -7.04 17.09 20.46
CA ARG A 115 -6.59 18.04 21.49
C ARG A 115 -7.39 17.95 22.79
N ALA A 116 -8.64 17.48 22.71
CA ALA A 116 -9.54 17.34 23.85
C ALA A 116 -9.41 15.98 24.58
N LEU A 117 -8.43 15.12 24.24
CA LEU A 117 -8.20 13.86 24.95
C LEU A 117 -8.08 14.10 26.47
N GLY A 118 -8.82 13.32 27.26
CA GLY A 118 -8.88 13.48 28.72
C GLY A 118 -9.75 14.62 29.23
N ARG A 119 -10.41 15.40 28.35
CA ARG A 119 -11.31 16.51 28.73
C ARG A 119 -12.78 16.13 28.59
N ARG A 120 -13.66 16.82 29.33
CA ARG A 120 -15.13 16.61 29.30
C ARG A 120 -15.74 16.75 27.90
N GLU A 121 -15.19 17.65 27.09
CA GLU A 121 -15.65 17.95 25.74
C GLU A 121 -15.35 16.83 24.72
N TYR A 122 -14.44 15.91 25.05
CA TYR A 122 -14.00 14.84 24.15
C TYR A 122 -15.17 14.03 23.58
N LYS A 123 -16.15 13.67 24.42
CA LYS A 123 -17.28 12.83 24.01
C LYS A 123 -18.12 13.52 22.93
N VAL A 124 -18.35 14.82 23.07
CA VAL A 124 -19.10 15.63 22.10
C VAL A 124 -18.32 15.74 20.78
N LEU A 125 -17.05 16.11 20.85
CA LEU A 125 -16.18 16.25 19.68
C LEU A 125 -15.96 14.91 18.96
N ARG A 126 -15.87 13.80 19.68
CA ARG A 126 -15.80 12.45 19.11
C ARG A 126 -17.05 12.13 18.30
N ASN A 127 -18.23 12.43 18.83
CA ASN A 127 -19.50 12.17 18.14
C ASN A 127 -19.67 13.05 16.89
N GLN A 128 -19.31 14.33 17.00
CA GLN A 128 -19.31 15.27 15.87
C GLN A 128 -18.32 14.83 14.77
N ALA A 129 -17.10 14.48 15.14
CA ALA A 129 -16.11 13.95 14.20
C ALA A 129 -16.59 12.65 13.52
N ALA A 130 -17.18 11.73 14.28
CA ALA A 130 -17.72 10.48 13.72
C ALA A 130 -18.89 10.74 12.75
N ALA A 131 -19.78 11.69 13.06
CA ALA A 131 -20.85 12.10 12.16
C ALA A 131 -20.30 12.75 10.89
N GLY A 132 -19.31 13.64 11.00
CA GLY A 132 -18.62 14.25 9.87
C GLY A 132 -17.97 13.21 8.95
N VAL A 133 -17.27 12.23 9.52
CA VAL A 133 -16.65 11.12 8.77
C VAL A 133 -17.71 10.31 7.99
N ARG A 134 -18.84 9.98 8.61
CA ARG A 134 -19.93 9.25 7.94
C ARG A 134 -20.53 10.06 6.77
N LYS A 135 -20.80 11.35 7.00
CA LYS A 135 -21.32 12.26 5.96
C LYS A 135 -20.36 12.35 4.77
N ASP A 136 -19.09 12.58 5.05
CA ASP A 136 -18.07 12.74 4.03
C ASP A 136 -17.84 11.45 3.23
N LYS A 137 -17.92 10.28 3.89
CA LYS A 137 -17.88 8.98 3.21
C LYS A 137 -19.06 8.79 2.25
N LEU A 138 -20.26 9.15 2.69
CA LEU A 138 -21.47 9.11 1.87
C LEU A 138 -21.32 10.00 0.63
N LEU A 139 -20.93 11.27 0.83
CA LEU A 139 -20.77 12.22 -0.27
C LEU A 139 -19.69 11.79 -1.27
N SER A 140 -18.56 11.27 -0.78
CA SER A 140 -17.51 10.76 -1.66
C SER A 140 -17.97 9.57 -2.49
N ASN A 141 -18.74 8.65 -1.90
CA ASN A 141 -19.30 7.51 -2.63
C ASN A 141 -20.33 7.97 -3.67
N LEU A 142 -21.22 8.91 -3.31
CA LEU A 142 -22.18 9.47 -4.25
C LEU A 142 -21.48 10.17 -5.44
N ASN A 143 -20.43 10.93 -5.17
CA ASN A 143 -19.63 11.57 -6.22
C ASN A 143 -18.91 10.53 -7.11
N ALA A 144 -18.42 9.44 -6.52
CA ALA A 144 -17.82 8.34 -7.28
C ALA A 144 -18.84 7.64 -8.18
N ILE A 145 -20.07 7.42 -7.70
CA ILE A 145 -21.17 6.85 -8.50
C ILE A 145 -21.55 7.79 -9.65
N LYS A 146 -21.75 9.08 -9.36
CA LYS A 146 -22.04 10.10 -10.39
C LYS A 146 -20.93 10.17 -11.44
N LYS A 147 -19.67 10.15 -11.01
CA LYS A 147 -18.51 10.18 -11.91
C LYS A 147 -18.38 8.92 -12.76
N ALA A 148 -18.76 7.75 -12.22
CA ALA A 148 -18.75 6.51 -12.99
C ALA A 148 -19.74 6.55 -14.17
N ASN A 149 -20.79 7.37 -14.10
CA ASN A 149 -21.72 7.65 -15.21
C ASN A 149 -22.21 6.39 -15.94
N GLY A 150 -22.58 5.35 -15.18
CA GLY A 150 -23.06 4.08 -15.73
C GLY A 150 -21.96 3.08 -16.14
N ASP A 151 -20.67 3.40 -15.99
CA ASP A 151 -19.58 2.42 -16.19
C ASP A 151 -19.67 1.29 -15.14
N SER A 152 -20.17 0.14 -15.60
CA SER A 152 -20.33 -1.08 -14.81
C SER A 152 -19.04 -1.50 -14.11
N LYS A 153 -17.89 -1.39 -14.78
CA LYS A 153 -16.59 -1.77 -14.20
C LYS A 153 -16.20 -0.84 -13.07
N ALA A 154 -16.39 0.46 -13.22
CA ALA A 154 -16.12 1.44 -12.18
C ALA A 154 -17.03 1.24 -10.95
N LEU A 155 -18.32 0.96 -11.17
CA LEU A 155 -19.29 0.71 -10.10
C LEU A 155 -18.98 -0.59 -9.35
N TRP A 156 -18.67 -1.68 -10.04
CA TRP A 156 -18.26 -2.94 -9.41
C TRP A 156 -16.98 -2.80 -8.60
N ASN A 157 -16.00 -2.03 -9.09
CA ASN A 157 -14.81 -1.72 -8.32
C ASN A 157 -15.11 -0.93 -7.04
N LEU A 158 -16.07 0.00 -7.09
CA LEU A 158 -16.52 0.75 -5.92
C LEU A 158 -17.22 -0.18 -4.90
N ALA A 159 -18.10 -1.05 -5.39
CA ALA A 159 -18.80 -2.04 -4.56
C ALA A 159 -17.82 -3.01 -3.88
N ASN A 160 -16.86 -3.56 -4.62
CA ASN A 160 -15.84 -4.46 -4.08
C ASN A 160 -15.00 -3.80 -2.97
N ARG A 161 -14.65 -2.52 -3.16
CA ARG A 161 -13.95 -1.74 -2.12
C ARG A 161 -14.80 -1.52 -0.87
N ALA A 162 -16.10 -1.26 -1.04
CA ALA A 162 -17.02 -1.04 0.09
C ALA A 162 -17.28 -2.34 0.88
N MET A 163 -17.37 -3.47 0.20
CA MET A 163 -17.60 -4.80 0.77
C MET A 163 -16.34 -5.42 1.38
N GLY A 164 -15.18 -4.78 1.26
CA GLY A 164 -13.91 -5.33 1.74
C GLY A 164 -13.45 -6.58 0.98
N LYS A 165 -14.03 -6.87 -0.19
CA LYS A 165 -13.63 -7.99 -1.04
C LYS A 165 -12.27 -7.67 -1.66
N THR A 166 -11.19 -8.08 -0.99
CA THR A 166 -9.86 -8.14 -1.57
C THR A 166 -9.86 -9.18 -2.70
N LYS A 167 -9.15 -8.87 -3.79
CA LYS A 167 -9.14 -9.66 -5.03
C LYS A 167 -9.05 -11.18 -4.77
N ALA A 168 -9.95 -11.89 -5.45
CA ALA A 168 -9.94 -13.31 -5.79
C ALA A 168 -10.17 -14.31 -4.64
N THR A 169 -11.41 -14.45 -4.18
CA THR A 169 -11.97 -15.80 -4.17
C THR A 169 -12.37 -16.11 -5.62
N PRO A 170 -11.79 -17.14 -6.26
CA PRO A 170 -12.28 -17.59 -7.56
C PRO A 170 -13.76 -17.92 -7.41
N LEU A 171 -14.56 -17.55 -8.40
CA LEU A 171 -15.92 -18.08 -8.50
C LEU A 171 -15.81 -19.61 -8.54
N PRO A 172 -16.77 -20.35 -7.96
CA PRO A 172 -16.76 -21.80 -8.05
C PRO A 172 -16.69 -22.20 -9.53
N LEU A 173 -15.69 -23.01 -9.87
CA LEU A 173 -15.42 -23.46 -11.26
C LEU A 173 -16.57 -24.26 -11.88
N SER A 174 -17.50 -24.74 -11.07
CA SER A 174 -18.70 -25.43 -11.51
C SER A 174 -19.94 -24.86 -10.82
N LEU A 175 -20.99 -24.69 -11.61
CA LEU A 175 -22.34 -24.42 -11.12
C LEU A 175 -23.22 -25.59 -11.55
N THR A 176 -23.92 -26.20 -10.59
CA THR A 176 -24.92 -27.22 -10.91
C THR A 176 -26.19 -26.51 -11.38
N ILE A 177 -26.43 -26.50 -12.69
CA ILE A 177 -27.65 -25.96 -13.28
C ILE A 177 -28.56 -27.16 -13.61
N ASN A 178 -29.76 -27.20 -13.02
CA ASN A 178 -30.74 -28.27 -13.25
C ASN A 178 -30.22 -29.70 -13.01
N GLY A 179 -29.33 -29.88 -12.03
CA GLY A 179 -28.76 -31.20 -11.66
C GLY A 179 -27.59 -31.67 -12.53
N ILE A 180 -27.10 -30.82 -13.43
CA ILE A 180 -25.91 -31.09 -14.26
C ILE A 180 -24.79 -30.15 -13.80
N ASP A 181 -23.64 -30.71 -13.45
CA ASP A 181 -22.44 -29.93 -13.15
C ASP A 181 -21.86 -29.38 -14.45
N ASP A 182 -22.07 -28.09 -14.69
CA ASP A 182 -21.54 -27.42 -15.87
C ASP A 182 -20.25 -26.67 -15.51
N THR A 183 -19.18 -26.90 -16.29
CA THR A 183 -17.92 -26.15 -16.13
C THR A 183 -18.07 -24.86 -16.92
N CYS A 184 -18.37 -23.79 -16.19
CA CYS A 184 -18.75 -22.53 -16.79
C CYS A 184 -17.61 -21.52 -16.67
N ASP A 185 -17.33 -20.77 -17.75
CA ASP A 185 -16.41 -19.63 -17.67
C ASP A 185 -16.99 -18.54 -16.73
N ASP A 186 -16.14 -17.64 -16.22
CA ASP A 186 -16.57 -16.57 -15.29
C ASP A 186 -17.77 -15.78 -15.83
N LYS A 187 -17.87 -15.64 -17.16
CA LYS A 187 -18.96 -14.94 -17.84
C LYS A 187 -20.25 -15.74 -17.83
N GLY A 188 -20.23 -16.99 -18.26
CA GLY A 188 -21.40 -17.85 -18.28
C GLY A 188 -21.95 -18.11 -16.88
N ALA A 189 -21.07 -18.20 -15.88
CA ALA A 189 -21.48 -18.36 -14.48
C ALA A 189 -22.26 -17.11 -14.00
N ALA A 190 -21.78 -15.92 -14.36
CA ALA A 190 -22.47 -14.68 -14.06
C ALA A 190 -23.83 -14.57 -14.80
N ASP A 191 -23.87 -14.94 -16.09
CA ASP A 191 -25.09 -14.90 -16.89
C ASP A 191 -26.16 -15.89 -16.38
N ALA A 192 -25.75 -17.10 -15.99
CA ALA A 192 -26.62 -18.08 -15.37
C ALA A 192 -27.22 -17.57 -14.05
N LEU A 193 -26.40 -16.99 -13.16
CA LEU A 193 -26.87 -16.41 -11.90
C LEU A 193 -27.81 -15.21 -12.13
N ASN A 194 -27.53 -14.36 -13.12
CA ASN A 194 -28.38 -13.21 -13.45
C ASN A 194 -29.75 -13.65 -13.99
N SER A 195 -29.80 -14.74 -14.76
CA SER A 195 -31.06 -15.25 -15.35
C SER A 195 -32.13 -15.59 -14.30
N PHE A 196 -31.71 -16.02 -13.11
CA PHE A 196 -32.61 -16.30 -11.97
C PHE A 196 -33.34 -15.04 -11.48
N TYR A 197 -32.69 -13.88 -11.54
CA TYR A 197 -33.27 -12.61 -11.08
C TYR A 197 -34.07 -11.87 -12.16
N ILE A 198 -33.86 -12.20 -13.45
CA ILE A 198 -34.60 -11.62 -14.58
C ILE A 198 -35.92 -12.36 -14.83
N LYS A 199 -35.97 -13.67 -14.56
CA LYS A 199 -37.17 -14.51 -14.77
C LYS A 199 -38.12 -14.56 -13.57
N LYS A 200 -37.96 -13.64 -12.61
CA LYS A 200 -38.87 -13.42 -11.49
C LYS A 200 -39.68 -12.15 -11.75
#